data_AF-A0A3B0JH80-F1
#
_entry.id   AF-A0A3B0JH80-F1
#
_cell.length_a   1.000
_cell.length_b   1.000
_cell.length_c   1.000
_cell.angle_alpha   90.00
_cell.angle_beta   90.00
_cell.angle_gamma   90.00
#
_symmetry.space_group_name_H-M   'P 1'
#
loop_
_entity.id
_entity.type
_entity.pdbx_description
1 polymer ?
#
loop_
_entity_poly.entity_id
_entity_poly.type
_entity_poly.pdbx_seq_one_letter_code
_entity_poly.pdbx_strand_id
1 'polypeptide(L)' 'MANANLAFSKETLQHFAKLVELTKQPTQELAERLFKEAIDREMEDFLLSVVADQYDIENEKKTKSEDVDWNTLLSS' A
#
# COMPACT_ATOMS: atom_id res chain seq x y z
N MET A 1 -13.30 21.90 -0.58
CA MET A 1 -12.10 21.09 -0.29
C MET A 1 -12.05 20.89 1.21
N ALA A 2 -11.85 19.66 1.67
CA ALA A 2 -11.61 19.41 3.09
C ALA A 2 -10.16 19.81 3.40
N ASN A 3 -9.98 20.66 4.41
CA ASN A 3 -8.65 21.04 4.89
C ASN A 3 -8.37 20.28 6.18
N ALA A 4 -7.24 19.56 6.22
CA ALA A 4 -6.77 18.87 7.41
C ALA A 4 -5.44 19.47 7.85
N ASN A 5 -5.31 19.74 9.14
CA ASN A 5 -4.03 20.13 9.75
C ASN A 5 -3.44 18.91 10.42
N LEU A 6 -2.33 18.42 9.88
CA LEU A 6 -1.59 17.28 10.42
C LEU A 6 -0.32 17.79 11.11
N ALA A 7 -0.09 17.32 12.34
CA ALA A 7 1.15 17.55 13.06
C ALA A 7 2.02 16.30 12.94
N PHE A 8 3.26 16.49 12.48
CA PHE A 8 4.24 15.41 12.39
C PHE A 8 5.28 15.54 13.50
N SER A 9 5.89 14.41 13.86
CA SER A 9 7.06 14.43 14.73
C SER A 9 8.20 15.23 14.07
N LYS A 10 9.11 15.75 14.89
CA LYS A 10 10.31 16.46 14.41
C LYS A 10 11.14 15.59 13.47
N GLU A 11 11.30 14.31 13.80
CA GLU A 11 12.06 13.35 12.99
C GLU A 11 11.41 13.16 11.62
N THR A 12 10.09 12.92 11.57
CA THR A 12 9.34 12.80 10.32
C THR A 12 9.49 14.04 9.44
N LEU A 13 9.39 15.24 10.04
CA LEU A 13 9.60 16.49 9.30
C LEU A 13 11.00 16.61 8.71
N GLN A 14 12.04 16.19 9.44
CA GLN A 14 13.42 16.21 8.95
C GLN A 14 13.62 15.27 7.77
N HIS A 15 13.07 14.06 7.83
CA HIS A 15 13.11 13.13 6.70
C HIS A 15 12.33 13.64 5.50
N PHE A 16 11.16 14.22 5.74
CA PHE A 16 10.34 14.80 4.69
C PHE A 16 11.04 15.98 4.01
N ALA A 17 11.69 16.87 4.77
CA ALA A 17 12.47 17.97 4.22
C ALA A 17 13.62 17.47 3.31
N LYS A 18 14.35 16.42 3.73
CA LYS A 18 15.38 15.79 2.89
C LYS A 18 14.80 15.21 1.59
N LEU A 19 13.62 14.59 1.66
CA LEU A 19 12.93 14.07 0.46
C LEU A 19 12.52 15.19 -0.49
N VAL A 20 12.03 16.32 0.03
CA VAL A 20 11.74 17.53 -0.77
C VAL A 20 13.01 18.01 -1.48
N GLU A 21 14.13 18.11 -0.77
CA GLU A 21 15.41 18.54 -1.36
C GLU A 21 15.91 17.59 -2.46
N LEU A 22 15.82 16.27 -2.23
CA LEU A 22 16.26 15.25 -3.19
C LEU A 22 15.39 15.20 -4.44
N THR A 23 14.07 15.27 -4.26
CA THR A 23 13.11 15.14 -5.36
C THR A 23 12.89 16.46 -6.10
N LYS A 24 13.27 17.60 -5.48
CA LYS A 24 13.05 18.96 -5.98
C LYS A 24 11.57 19.27 -6.26
N GLN A 25 10.67 18.57 -5.57
CA GLN A 25 9.22 18.77 -5.70
C GLN A 25 8.72 19.79 -4.67
N PRO A 26 7.63 20.51 -4.96
CA PRO A 26 6.94 21.31 -3.96
C PRO A 26 6.50 20.45 -2.77
N THR A 27 6.69 20.95 -1.55
CA THR A 27 6.36 20.26 -0.30
C THR A 27 4.93 19.71 -0.28
N GLN A 28 3.95 20.51 -0.71
CA GLN A 28 2.55 20.11 -0.72
C GLN A 28 2.28 19.01 -1.75
N GLU A 29 2.81 19.14 -2.97
CA GLU A 29 2.63 18.15 -4.04
C GLU A 29 3.25 16.80 -3.66
N LEU A 30 4.44 16.82 -3.06
CA LEU A 30 5.09 15.61 -2.56
C LEU A 30 4.28 14.97 -1.42
N ALA A 31 3.74 15.76 -0.49
CA ALA A 31 2.90 15.25 0.59
C ALA A 31 1.63 14.58 0.04
N GLU A 32 0.92 15.24 -0.87
CA GLU A 32 -0.31 14.72 -1.48
C GLU A 32 -0.06 13.40 -2.21
N ARG A 33 1.03 13.32 -2.99
CA ARG A 33 1.41 12.07 -3.68
C ARG A 33 1.70 10.95 -2.68
N LEU A 34 2.52 11.19 -1.66
CA LEU A 34 2.87 10.16 -0.69
C LEU A 34 1.66 9.70 0.13
N PHE A 35 0.76 10.61 0.49
CA PHE A 35 -0.49 10.26 1.16
C PHE A 35 -1.38 9.40 0.26
N LYS A 36 -1.49 9.74 -1.02
CA LYS A 36 -2.24 8.93 -1.97
C LYS A 36 -1.64 7.54 -2.13
N GLU A 37 -0.32 7.43 -2.31
CA GLU A 37 0.37 6.15 -2.42
C GLU A 37 0.21 5.30 -1.15
N ALA A 38 0.23 5.91 0.03
CA ALA A 38 -0.01 5.20 1.29
C ALA A 38 -1.46 4.68 1.37
N ILE A 39 -2.45 5.50 1.03
CA ILE A 39 -3.86 5.09 1.01
C ILE A 39 -4.09 3.95 0.01
N ASP A 40 -3.52 4.06 -1.19
CA ASP A 40 -3.69 3.05 -2.24
C ASP A 40 -3.13 1.69 -1.80
N ARG A 41 -1.97 1.68 -1.11
CA ARG A 41 -1.37 0.45 -0.56
C ARG A 41 -2.17 -0.15 0.59
N GLU A 42 -2.62 0.68 1.54
CA GLU A 42 -3.47 0.21 2.64
C GLU A 42 -4.80 -0.35 2.12
N MET A 43 -5.33 0.23 1.04
CA MET A 43 -6.54 -0.27 0.39
C MET A 43 -6.29 -1.59 -0.35
N GLU A 44 -5.13 -1.76 -0.99
CA GLU A 44 -4.71 -3.04 -1.57
C GLU A 44 -4.59 -4.13 -0.49
N ASP A 45 -3.92 -3.84 0.63
CA ASP A 45 -3.78 -4.77 1.75
C ASP A 45 -5.15 -5.12 2.37
N PHE A 46 -6.03 -4.12 2.53
CA PHE A 46 -7.39 -4.34 2.98
C PHE A 46 -8.17 -5.27 2.04
N LEU A 47 -8.14 -5.01 0.73
CA LEU A 47 -8.82 -5.86 -0.25
C LEU A 47 -8.26 -7.28 -0.27
N LEU A 48 -6.94 -7.44 -0.15
CA LEU A 48 -6.30 -8.76 -0.03
C LEU A 48 -6.76 -9.50 1.23
N SER A 49 -6.88 -8.82 2.37
CA SER A 49 -7.37 -9.43 3.60
C SER A 49 -8.84 -9.87 3.50
N VAL A 50 -9.70 -9.04 2.90
CA VAL A 50 -11.11 -9.39 2.67
C VAL A 50 -11.25 -10.57 1.73
N VAL A 51 -10.43 -10.64 0.68
CA VAL A 51 -10.39 -11.77 -0.24
C VAL A 51 -9.89 -13.03 0.47
N ALA A 52 -8.81 -12.95 1.24
CA ALA A 52 -8.29 -14.08 2.02
C ALA A 52 -9.33 -14.62 3.02
N ASP A 53 -10.04 -13.73 3.72
CA ASP A 53 -11.12 -14.10 4.64
C ASP A 53 -12.32 -14.70 3.90
N GLN A 54 -12.61 -14.25 2.69
CA GLN A 54 -13.64 -14.85 1.82
C GLN A 54 -13.24 -16.20 1.24
N TYR A 55 -11.94 -16.51 1.13
CA TYR A 55 -11.42 -17.81 0.66
C TYR A 55 -11.09 -18.78 1.81
N ASP A 56 -10.98 -18.33 3.06
CA ASP A 56 -10.97 -19.21 4.25
C ASP A 56 -12.41 -19.70 4.56
N ILE A 57 -13.15 -20.09 3.51
CA ILE A 57 -14.43 -20.78 3.60
C ILE A 57 -14.14 -22.13 4.25
N GLU A 58 -14.77 -22.33 5.42
CA GLU A 58 -14.62 -23.38 6.42
C GLU A 58 -14.61 -24.87 5.97
N ASN A 59 -14.45 -25.22 4.69
CA ASN A 59 -14.43 -26.62 4.24
C ASN A 59 -13.58 -26.95 3.00
N GLU A 60 -12.80 -26.03 2.42
CA GLU A 60 -11.94 -26.38 1.28
C GLU A 60 -10.51 -26.70 1.71
N LYS A 61 -10.00 -27.83 1.22
CA LYS A 61 -8.60 -28.24 1.41
C LYS A 61 -7.71 -27.06 1.03
N LYS A 62 -6.95 -26.53 1.99
CA LYS A 62 -5.93 -25.50 1.77
C LYS A 62 -4.93 -26.01 0.74
N THR A 63 -5.14 -25.65 -0.53
CA THR A 63 -4.21 -25.88 -1.63
C THR A 63 -3.01 -24.99 -1.35
N LYS A 64 -1.86 -25.60 -1.06
CA LYS A 64 -0.62 -24.83 -0.81
C LYS A 64 -0.14 -24.25 -2.14
N SER A 65 0.69 -23.22 -2.10
CA SER A 65 1.29 -22.66 -3.32
C SER A 65 2.09 -23.70 -4.12
N GLU A 66 2.54 -24.76 -3.45
CA GLU A 66 3.23 -25.94 -4.01
C GLU A 66 2.30 -26.83 -4.86
N ASP A 67 1.00 -26.76 -4.62
CA ASP A 67 -0.03 -27.54 -5.34
C ASP A 67 -0.51 -26.82 -6.62
N VAL A 68 -0.09 -25.56 -6.84
CA VAL A 68 -0.45 -24.75 -8.00
C VAL A 68 0.65 -24.84 -9.05
N ASP A 69 0.32 -25.34 -10.24
CA ASP A 69 1.24 -25.31 -11.38
C ASP A 69 1.30 -23.91 -12.01
N TRP A 70 2.17 -23.08 -11.43
CA TRP A 70 2.41 -21.71 -11.86
C TRP A 70 2.92 -21.61 -13.31
N ASN A 71 3.58 -22.64 -13.84
CA ASN A 71 4.07 -22.61 -15.22
C ASN A 71 2.92 -22.59 -16.22
N THR A 72 1.84 -23.33 -15.93
CA THR A 72 0.65 -23.33 -16.77
C THR A 72 -0.06 -21.97 -16.73
N LEU A 73 -0.19 -21.35 -15.54
CA LEU A 73 -0.85 -20.06 -15.38
C LEU A 73 -0.05 -18.87 -15.95
N LEU A 74 1.28 -18.94 -15.93
CA LEU A 74 2.15 -17.85 -16.40
C LEU A 74 2.56 -17.99 -17.88
N SER A 75 2.05 -19.01 -18.57
CA SER A 75 2.37 -19.27 -19.98
C SER A 75 1.39 -18.66 -20.99
N SER A 76 0.42 -17.86 -20.55
CA SER A 76 -0.56 -17.15 -21.39
C SER A 76 -0.14 -15.72 -21.74
#